data_AF-A0AAW8D3H4-F1
#
_entry.id   AF-A0AAW8D3H4-F1
#
_cell.length_a   1.000
_cell.length_b   1.000
_cell.length_c   1.000
_cell.angle_alpha   90.00
_cell.angle_beta   90.00
_cell.angle_gamma   90.00
#
_symmetry.space_group_name_H-M   'P 1'
#
loop_
_entity.id
_entity.type
_entity.pdbx_description
1 polymer ?
#
loop_
_entity_poly.entity_id
_entity_poly.type
_entity_poly.pdbx_seq_one_letter_code
_entity_poly.pdbx_strand_id
1 'polypeptide(L)'
;MKIEVHRQACCAQDDQMGPLARTFELPERCSLESLVNAVVASRFLQYSSTHTALHCRIAGKEVAVVFSPDEVPARGPLFVVPPDTAVQSIAATDREVEFVF
;
A
#
# COMPACT_ATOMS: atom_id res chain seq x y z
N MET A 1 0.02 2.54 -16.49
CA MET A 1 0.57 1.25 -16.03
C MET A 1 -0.38 0.55 -15.09
N LYS A 2 -0.37 -0.78 -15.08
CA LYS A 2 -1.13 -1.63 -14.14
C LYS A 2 -0.20 -2.05 -13.01
N ILE A 3 -0.61 -1.79 -11.77
CA ILE A 3 0.09 -2.21 -10.56
C ILE A 3 -0.82 -3.18 -9.82
N GLU A 4 -0.29 -4.31 -9.41
CA GLU A 4 -1.01 -5.22 -8.53
C GLU A 4 -0.67 -4.90 -7.08
N VAL A 5 -1.68 -4.56 -6.30
CA VAL A 5 -1.53 -4.23 -4.89
C VAL A 5 -2.04 -5.39 -4.06
N HIS A 6 -1.14 -6.00 -3.31
CA HIS A 6 -1.41 -7.07 -2.36
C HIS A 6 -1.49 -6.49 -0.95
N ARG A 7 -2.42 -6.99 -0.15
CA ARG A 7 -2.50 -6.69 1.28
C ARG A 7 -2.47 -7.99 2.09
N GLN A 8 -1.82 -7.95 3.23
CA GLN A 8 -1.84 -9.06 4.17
C GLN A 8 -3.20 -9.13 4.88
N ALA A 9 -3.72 -10.34 5.04
CA ALA A 9 -4.91 -10.57 5.87
C ALA A 9 -4.57 -10.35 7.35
N CYS A 10 -5.40 -9.61 8.08
CA CYS A 10 -5.18 -9.38 9.50
C CYS A 10 -5.44 -10.63 10.35
N CYS A 11 -6.45 -11.41 9.95
CA CYS A 11 -6.84 -12.65 10.59
C CYS A 11 -7.22 -13.69 9.53
N ALA A 12 -7.24 -14.98 9.89
CA ALA A 12 -7.70 -16.07 9.01
C ALA A 12 -9.14 -15.87 8.50
N GLN A 13 -9.95 -15.08 9.21
CA GLN A 13 -11.30 -14.70 8.80
C GLN A 13 -11.31 -13.62 7.70
N ASP A 14 -10.31 -12.73 7.66
CA ASP A 14 -10.21 -11.68 6.62
C ASP A 14 -9.75 -12.23 5.27
N ASP A 15 -9.03 -13.35 5.27
CA ASP A 15 -8.67 -14.12 4.07
C ASP A 15 -9.93 -14.57 3.29
N GLN A 16 -11.10 -14.57 3.96
CA GLN A 16 -12.41 -14.88 3.39
C GLN A 16 -13.27 -13.64 3.07
N MET A 17 -12.85 -12.43 3.47
CA MET A 17 -13.65 -11.18 3.38
C MET A 17 -13.33 -10.31 2.15
N GLY A 18 -12.79 -10.91 1.09
CA GLY A 18 -12.58 -10.25 -0.20
C GLY A 18 -11.18 -10.49 -0.76
N PRO A 19 -10.89 -10.01 -1.97
CA PRO A 19 -9.61 -10.28 -2.61
C PRO A 19 -8.47 -9.61 -1.84
N LEU A 20 -7.39 -10.35 -1.59
CA LEU A 20 -6.14 -9.83 -1.01
C LEU A 20 -5.30 -9.07 -2.03
N ALA A 21 -5.66 -9.14 -3.31
CA ALA A 21 -5.00 -8.42 -4.39
C ALA A 21 -6.01 -7.53 -5.12
N ARG A 22 -5.57 -6.34 -5.53
CA ARG A 22 -6.35 -5.43 -6.38
C ARG A 22 -5.44 -4.74 -7.37
N THR A 23 -5.85 -4.72 -8.63
CA THR A 23 -5.12 -4.00 -9.67
C THR A 23 -5.53 -2.53 -9.69
N PHE A 24 -4.53 -1.65 -9.73
CA PHE A 24 -4.68 -0.21 -9.89
C PHE A 24 -4.10 0.22 -11.23
N GLU A 25 -4.90 0.94 -12.03
CA GLU A 25 -4.45 1.59 -13.25
C GLU A 25 -3.98 3.00 -12.91
N LEU A 26 -2.67 3.23 -13.01
CA LEU A 26 -2.03 4.50 -12.68
C LEU A 26 -1.34 5.09 -13.91
N PRO A 27 -1.09 6.40 -13.96
CA PRO A 27 -0.26 7.00 -15.00
C PRO A 27 1.15 6.38 -15.01
N GLU A 28 1.83 6.38 -16.15
CA GLU A 28 3.22 5.87 -16.22
C GLU A 28 4.15 6.65 -15.28
N ARG A 29 3.98 7.98 -15.20
CA ARG A 29 4.74 8.86 -14.31
C ARG A 29 4.05 9.04 -12.96
N CYS A 30 3.66 7.95 -12.32
CA CYS A 30 3.05 8.00 -10.98
C CYS A 30 4.14 8.10 -9.90
N SER A 31 3.99 9.06 -8.98
CA SER A 31 4.81 9.17 -7.78
C SER A 31 4.37 8.14 -6.73
N LEU A 32 5.29 7.77 -5.82
CA LEU A 32 4.98 6.89 -4.70
C LEU A 32 3.83 7.45 -3.84
N GLU A 33 3.84 8.76 -3.58
CA GLU A 33 2.76 9.41 -2.86
C GLU A 33 1.41 9.26 -3.55
N SER A 34 1.36 9.45 -4.88
CA SER A 34 0.12 9.30 -5.64
C SER A 34 -0.43 7.87 -5.59
N LEU A 35 0.46 6.87 -5.68
CA LEU A 35 0.10 5.46 -5.50
C LEU A 35 -0.48 5.20 -4.10
N VAL A 36 0.26 5.59 -3.05
CA VAL A 36 -0.17 5.35 -1.67
C VAL A 36 -1.51 6.03 -1.38
N ASN A 37 -1.66 7.28 -1.81
CA ASN A 37 -2.92 8.03 -1.64
C ASN A 37 -4.08 7.38 -2.41
N ALA A 38 -3.86 6.88 -3.63
CA ALA A 38 -4.89 6.17 -4.39
C ALA A 38 -5.33 4.87 -3.68
N VAL A 39 -4.37 4.11 -3.13
CA VAL A 39 -4.66 2.89 -2.37
C VAL A 39 -5.44 3.21 -1.09
N VAL A 40 -5.01 4.20 -0.32
CA VAL A 40 -5.71 4.65 0.90
C VAL A 40 -7.13 5.12 0.58
N ALA A 41 -7.29 5.96 -0.44
CA ALA A 41 -8.59 6.49 -0.87
C ALA A 41 -9.54 5.38 -1.34
N SER A 42 -9.01 4.28 -1.87
CA SER A 42 -9.82 3.13 -2.31
C SER A 42 -10.42 2.30 -1.18
N ARG A 43 -10.05 2.58 0.09
CA ARG A 43 -10.45 1.81 1.28
C ARG A 43 -10.16 0.31 1.17
N PHE A 44 -9.15 -0.04 0.38
CA PHE A 44 -8.74 -1.44 0.16
C PHE A 44 -7.96 -2.01 1.34
N LEU A 45 -7.14 -1.19 2.00
CA LEU A 45 -6.33 -1.60 3.14
C LEU A 45 -7.22 -1.88 4.36
N GLN A 46 -6.91 -2.97 5.07
CA GLN A 46 -7.60 -3.35 6.30
C GLN A 46 -6.62 -3.28 7.47
N TYR A 47 -7.11 -2.77 8.58
CA TYR A 47 -6.38 -2.61 9.84
C TYR A 47 -7.13 -3.33 10.95
N SER A 48 -6.47 -3.53 12.09
CA SER A 48 -7.14 -3.99 13.31
C SER A 48 -6.63 -3.23 14.52
N SER A 49 -7.28 -3.46 15.66
CA SER A 49 -6.91 -2.87 16.96
C SER A 49 -5.46 -3.17 17.37
N THR A 50 -4.90 -4.29 16.91
CA THR A 50 -3.50 -4.68 17.19
C THR A 50 -2.54 -4.35 16.05
N HIS A 51 -3.07 -4.10 14.86
CA HIS A 51 -2.28 -3.76 13.67
C HIS A 51 -2.78 -2.46 13.03
N THR A 52 -2.28 -1.35 13.56
CA THR A 52 -2.69 0.01 13.18
C THR A 52 -1.81 0.64 12.11
N ALA A 53 -0.80 -0.09 11.61
CA ALA A 53 0.09 0.34 10.55
C ALA A 53 0.34 -0.81 9.57
N LEU A 54 0.52 -0.47 8.30
CA LEU A 54 0.89 -1.36 7.22
C LEU A 54 2.16 -0.83 6.56
N HIS A 55 3.16 -1.68 6.46
CA HIS A 55 4.41 -1.45 5.77
C HIS A 55 4.22 -1.74 4.28
N CYS A 56 4.37 -0.69 3.47
CA CYS A 56 4.32 -0.75 2.01
C CYS A 56 5.69 -1.17 1.48
N ARG A 57 5.74 -2.28 0.75
CA ARG A 57 6.92 -2.85 0.13
C ARG A 57 6.75 -2.95 -1.37
N ILE A 58 7.81 -2.62 -2.10
CA ILE A 58 7.90 -2.76 -3.56
C ILE A 58 9.18 -3.50 -3.88
N ALA A 59 9.09 -4.60 -4.62
CA ALA A 59 10.23 -5.48 -4.90
C ALA A 59 11.01 -5.85 -3.61
N GLY A 60 10.30 -6.15 -2.52
CA GLY A 60 10.85 -6.49 -1.21
C GLY A 60 11.48 -5.33 -0.41
N LYS A 61 11.50 -4.10 -0.94
CA LYS A 61 12.01 -2.92 -0.23
C LYS A 61 10.88 -2.14 0.40
N GLU A 62 11.00 -1.80 1.67
CA GLU A 62 10.07 -0.87 2.32
C GLU A 62 10.22 0.54 1.75
N VAL A 63 9.10 1.12 1.31
CA VAL A 63 9.06 2.44 0.68
C VAL A 63 8.20 3.42 1.45
N ALA A 64 7.20 2.94 2.19
CA ALA A 64 6.32 3.75 3.01
C ALA A 64 5.67 2.92 4.13
N VAL A 65 5.11 3.60 5.12
CA VAL A 65 4.26 3.04 6.16
C VAL A 65 2.95 3.81 6.15
N VAL A 66 1.84 3.09 6.04
CA VAL A 66 0.49 3.65 6.03
C VAL A 66 -0.19 3.32 7.34
N PHE A 67 -0.82 4.32 7.95
CA PHE A 67 -1.46 4.18 9.24
C PHE A 67 -2.98 4.09 9.11
N SER A 68 -3.61 3.41 10.07
CA SER A 68 -5.06 3.27 10.15
C SER A 68 -5.72 4.64 10.30
N PRO A 69 -6.58 5.06 9.36
CA PRO A 69 -7.28 6.34 9.48
C PRO A 69 -8.28 6.35 10.63
N ASP A 70 -8.72 5.19 11.12
CA ASP A 70 -9.71 5.07 12.19
C ASP A 70 -9.06 5.07 13.58
N GLU A 71 -7.90 4.42 13.73
CA GLU A 71 -7.19 4.31 15.01
C GLU A 71 -6.22 5.49 15.25
N VAL A 72 -5.64 6.04 14.18
CA VAL A 72 -4.67 7.14 14.24
C VAL A 72 -4.94 8.21 13.16
N PRO A 73 -6.11 8.88 13.20
CA PRO A 73 -6.61 9.78 12.13
C PRO A 73 -5.70 10.98 11.83
N ALA A 74 -4.89 11.44 12.78
CA ALA A 74 -4.00 12.58 12.59
C ALA A 74 -2.68 12.21 11.86
N ARG A 75 -2.44 10.92 11.60
CA ARG A 75 -1.16 10.44 11.08
C ARG A 75 -1.28 10.07 9.60
N GLY A 76 -0.69 10.90 8.75
CA GLY A 76 -0.53 10.58 7.33
C GLY A 76 0.52 9.49 7.07
N PRO A 77 0.64 8.99 5.84
CA PRO A 77 1.66 8.03 5.46
C PRO A 77 3.08 8.55 5.75
N LEU A 78 3.95 7.67 6.24
CA LEU A 78 5.37 7.93 6.40
C LEU A 78 6.11 7.37 5.18
N PHE A 79 6.84 8.19 4.45
CA PHE A 79 7.63 7.72 3.31
C PHE A 79 9.08 7.46 3.73
N VAL A 80 9.58 6.25 3.44
CA VAL A 80 10.96 5.83 3.72
C VAL A 80 11.91 6.26 2.59
N VAL A 81 11.36 6.38 1.38
CA VAL A 81 12.02 6.97 0.21
C VAL A 81 11.34 8.31 -0.14
N PRO A 82 11.94 9.18 -0.97
CA PRO A 82 11.29 10.44 -1.34
C PRO A 82 9.89 10.22 -1.95
N PRO A 83 8.86 10.96 -1.52
CA PRO A 83 7.46 10.75 -1.95
C PRO A 83 7.24 10.99 -3.45
N ASP A 84 8.06 11.84 -4.06
CA ASP A 84 8.11 12.16 -5.48
C ASP A 84 8.81 11.08 -6.33
N THR A 85 9.41 10.06 -5.68
CA THR A 85 10.04 8.94 -6.37
C THR A 85 9.05 8.26 -7.30
N ALA A 86 9.45 8.09 -8.56
CA ALA A 86 8.62 7.41 -9.54
C ALA A 86 8.53 5.91 -9.21
N VAL A 87 7.31 5.38 -9.13
CA VAL A 87 7.08 3.98 -8.74
C VAL A 87 7.82 3.00 -9.67
N GLN A 88 7.85 3.31 -10.97
CA GLN A 88 8.57 2.55 -12.00
C GLN A 88 10.09 2.45 -11.77
N SER A 89 10.69 3.41 -11.05
CA SER A 89 12.12 3.35 -10.70
C SER A 89 12.41 2.34 -9.58
N ILE A 90 11.37 1.93 -8.84
CA ILE A 90 11.44 0.95 -7.75
C ILE A 90 10.93 -0.42 -8.26
N ALA A 91 9.78 -0.42 -8.94
CA ALA A 91 9.08 -1.55 -9.55
C ALA A 91 9.57 -1.82 -11.00
N ALA A 92 10.89 -1.91 -11.20
CA ALA A 92 11.50 -1.93 -12.54
C ALA A 92 11.15 -3.17 -13.37
N THR A 93 10.74 -4.27 -12.74
CA THR A 93 10.41 -5.54 -13.41
C THR A 93 9.12 -6.11 -12.87
N ASP A 94 9.00 -6.07 -11.54
CA ASP A 94 7.84 -6.56 -10.83
C ASP A 94 6.93 -5.38 -10.44
N ARG A 95 5.66 -5.43 -10.84
CA ARG A 95 4.67 -4.37 -10.60
C ARG A 95 3.76 -4.71 -9.42
N GLU A 96 4.28 -5.53 -8.51
CA GLU A 96 3.63 -5.87 -7.27
C GLU A 96 4.02 -4.88 -6.16
N VAL A 97 3.01 -4.51 -5.37
CA VAL A 97 3.14 -3.68 -4.19
C VAL A 97 2.47 -4.42 -3.06
N GLU A 98 3.19 -4.63 -1.97
CA GLU A 98 2.69 -5.40 -0.83
C GLU A 98 2.47 -4.48 0.36
N PHE A 99 1.34 -4.62 1.04
CA PHE A 99 1.05 -3.98 2.31
C PHE A 99 1.00 -5.05 3.40
N VAL A 100 1.99 -5.06 4.28
CA VAL A 100 2.19 -6.09 5.32
C VAL A 100 2.24 -5.47 6.71
N PHE A 101 1.99 -6.26 7.76
CA PHE A 101 2.09 -5.78 9.14
C PHE A 101 3.53 -5.71 9.65
#